data_AF-A0A354U7S6-F1
#
_entry.id   AF-A0A354U7S6-F1
#
_cell.length_a   1.000
_cell.length_b   1.000
_cell.length_c   1.000
_cell.angle_alpha   90.00
_cell.angle_beta   90.00
_cell.angle_gamma   90.00
#
_symmetry.space_group_name_H-M   'P 1'
#
loop_
_entity.id
_entity.type
_entity.pdbx_description
1 polymer ?
#
loop_
_entity_poly.entity_id
_entity_poly.type
_entity_poly.pdbx_seq_one_letter_code
_entity_poly.pdbx_strand_id
1 'polypeptide(L)'
;MGADKFAAIGSEKSKGTKIFALAGDLKFPGLTEVPMGVTLAEIVYDIGGAEPGSVKAVQTGGPSGGCIPADKFDVKVDYDSLKELGAIMGSGGLIVIGNNRCMVETARYFLSFTHRESCGKCTFCRVGTTRMYETLERITAGNGTEEDIAFLEDLGPKIRKGALCGL
;
A
#
# COMPACT_ATOMS: atom_id res chain seq x y z
N MET A 1 6.85 29.33 8.53
CA MET A 1 6.29 29.63 7.18
C MET A 1 4.86 30.14 7.34
N GLY A 2 4.37 30.98 6.41
CA GLY A 2 2.97 31.39 6.32
C GLY A 2 2.18 30.54 5.31
N ALA A 3 0.85 30.66 5.32
CA ALA A 3 -0.05 29.83 4.51
C ALA A 3 0.30 29.85 3.01
N ASP A 4 0.49 31.03 2.41
CA ASP A 4 0.79 31.17 0.98
C ASP A 4 2.13 30.53 0.61
N LYS A 5 3.13 30.64 1.48
CA LYS A 5 4.45 30.01 1.27
C LYS A 5 4.38 28.48 1.38
N PHE A 6 3.52 27.94 2.23
CA PHE A 6 3.29 26.49 2.29
C PHE A 6 2.47 26.00 1.10
N ALA A 7 1.47 26.78 0.69
CA ALA A 7 0.64 26.49 -0.48
C ALA A 7 1.39 26.57 -1.82
N ALA A 8 2.53 27.28 -1.86
CA ALA A 8 3.42 27.33 -3.00
C ALA A 8 4.29 26.06 -3.16
N ILE A 9 4.39 25.21 -2.13
CA ILE A 9 5.09 23.92 -2.19
C ILE A 9 4.12 22.86 -2.69
N GLY A 10 4.63 21.89 -3.44
CA GLY A 10 3.86 20.73 -3.91
C GLY A 10 3.27 20.91 -5.31
N SER A 11 2.29 20.10 -5.66
CA SER A 11 1.61 20.16 -6.96
C SER A 11 0.47 21.18 -6.96
N GLU A 12 -0.21 21.38 -8.10
CA GLU A 12 -1.37 22.27 -8.16
C GLU A 12 -2.51 21.77 -7.24
N LYS A 13 -2.77 20.47 -7.28
CA LYS A 13 -3.88 19.82 -6.56
C LYS A 13 -3.52 19.38 -5.14
N SER A 14 -2.23 19.20 -4.83
CA SER A 14 -1.77 18.76 -3.52
C SER A 14 -0.68 19.70 -3.02
N LYS A 15 -1.07 20.61 -2.13
CA LYS A 15 -0.19 21.65 -1.57
C LYS A 15 0.59 21.15 -0.35
N GLY A 16 1.75 21.74 -0.14
CA GLY A 16 2.61 21.49 1.01
C GLY A 16 3.50 20.26 0.85
N THR A 17 3.91 19.74 1.99
CA THR A 17 4.80 18.59 2.13
C THR A 17 4.07 17.42 2.77
N LYS A 18 4.65 16.22 2.63
CA LYS A 18 4.20 15.00 3.29
C LYS A 18 5.40 14.33 3.94
N ILE A 19 5.22 13.87 5.17
CA ILE A 19 6.19 13.01 5.85
C ILE A 19 5.87 11.57 5.52
N PHE A 20 6.87 10.83 5.03
CA PHE A 20 6.83 9.40 4.80
C PHE A 20 7.66 8.66 5.83
N ALA A 21 7.10 7.58 6.36
CA ALA A 21 7.83 6.56 7.11
C ALA A 21 8.27 5.47 6.14
N LEU A 22 9.53 5.55 5.71
CA LEU A 22 10.16 4.61 4.80
C LEU A 22 10.63 3.38 5.57
N ALA A 23 10.16 2.20 5.13
CA ALA A 23 10.52 0.92 5.69
C ALA A 23 10.63 -0.15 4.61
N GLY A 24 11.05 -1.36 5.00
CA GLY A 24 11.19 -2.49 4.08
C GLY A 24 12.60 -2.62 3.52
N ASP A 25 12.69 -3.06 2.27
CA ASP A 25 13.96 -3.42 1.62
C ASP A 25 14.67 -2.16 1.07
N LEU A 26 15.15 -1.32 1.98
CA LEU A 26 15.84 -0.05 1.72
C LEU A 26 17.21 -0.02 2.40
N LYS A 27 18.12 0.79 1.85
CA LYS A 27 19.41 1.09 2.49
C LYS A 27 19.27 2.12 3.61
N PHE A 28 18.35 3.07 3.45
CA PHE A 28 18.13 4.19 4.37
C PHE A 28 16.67 4.27 4.83
N PRO A 29 16.21 3.37 5.72
CA PRO A 29 14.89 3.48 6.32
C PRO A 29 14.83 4.67 7.29
N GLY A 30 13.65 5.27 7.46
CA GLY A 30 13.49 6.42 8.36
C GLY A 30 12.29 7.30 8.02
N LEU A 31 12.30 8.51 8.56
CA LEU A 31 11.33 9.54 8.22
C LEU A 31 11.93 10.48 7.19
N THR A 32 11.20 10.73 6.10
CA THR A 32 11.56 11.74 5.11
C THR A 32 10.39 12.68 4.88
N GLU A 33 10.65 13.97 4.78
CA GLU A 33 9.66 14.97 4.39
C GLU A 33 9.92 15.37 2.94
N VAL A 34 8.90 15.22 2.09
CA VAL A 34 9.01 15.54 0.67
C VAL A 34 7.90 16.50 0.23
N PRO A 35 8.15 17.38 -0.76
CA PRO A 35 7.09 18.11 -1.42
C PRO A 35 6.07 17.16 -2.05
N MET A 36 4.78 17.50 -2.00
CA MET A 36 3.77 16.74 -2.74
C MET A 36 4.07 16.76 -4.25
N GLY A 37 3.88 15.63 -4.93
CA GLY A 37 4.09 15.50 -6.37
C GLY A 37 5.50 15.11 -6.81
N VAL A 38 6.44 14.86 -5.89
CA VAL A 38 7.64 14.05 -6.17
C VAL A 38 7.25 12.66 -6.64
N THR A 39 8.11 11.97 -7.38
CA THR A 39 7.83 10.61 -7.86
C THR A 39 8.11 9.56 -6.79
N LEU A 40 7.50 8.38 -6.90
CA LEU A 40 7.87 7.24 -6.06
C LEU A 40 9.33 6.81 -6.31
N ALA A 41 9.81 6.93 -7.55
CA ALA A 41 11.20 6.63 -7.90
C ALA A 41 12.20 7.47 -7.09
N GLU A 42 11.98 8.78 -6.98
CA GLU A 42 12.81 9.67 -6.17
C GLU A 42 12.79 9.26 -4.69
N ILE A 43 11.62 8.93 -4.14
CA ILE A 43 11.53 8.51 -2.74
C ILE A 43 12.24 7.17 -2.50
N VAL A 44 12.07 6.19 -3.39
CA VAL A 44 12.57 4.83 -3.20
C VAL A 44 14.06 4.72 -3.49
N TYR A 45 14.50 5.28 -4.62
CA TYR A 45 15.87 5.12 -5.10
C TYR A 45 16.79 6.22 -4.55
N ASP A 46 16.40 7.49 -4.65
CA ASP A 46 17.30 8.59 -4.26
C ASP A 46 17.32 8.80 -2.74
N ILE A 47 16.15 8.79 -2.10
CA ILE A 47 16.05 8.98 -0.64
C ILE A 47 16.24 7.66 0.11
N GLY A 48 15.50 6.62 -0.26
CA GLY A 48 15.56 5.31 0.40
C GLY A 48 16.82 4.50 0.09
N GLY A 49 17.53 4.84 -0.99
CA GLY A 49 18.78 4.19 -1.39
C GLY A 49 18.60 2.74 -1.87
N ALA A 50 17.42 2.36 -2.36
CA ALA A 50 17.27 1.08 -3.06
C ALA A 50 18.00 1.12 -4.40
N GLU A 51 18.55 -0.01 -4.82
CA GLU A 51 19.20 -0.12 -6.13
C GLU A 51 18.13 -0.26 -7.22
N PRO A 52 18.24 0.45 -8.37
CA PRO A 52 17.34 0.24 -9.51
C PRO A 52 17.27 -1.24 -9.91
N GLY A 53 16.05 -1.75 -10.07
CA GLY A 53 15.81 -3.15 -10.41
C GLY A 53 15.88 -4.12 -9.22
N SER A 54 16.15 -3.67 -7.98
CA SER A 54 16.08 -4.50 -6.78
C SER A 54 14.68 -4.58 -6.14
N VAL A 55 13.78 -3.68 -6.55
CA VAL A 55 12.44 -3.48 -5.97
C VAL A 55 11.37 -4.07 -6.89
N LYS A 56 10.40 -4.76 -6.29
CA LYS A 56 9.23 -5.33 -6.94
C LYS A 56 8.02 -4.41 -6.85
N ALA A 57 7.79 -3.87 -5.66
CA ALA A 57 6.63 -3.02 -5.39
C ALA A 57 6.86 -2.13 -4.16
N VAL A 58 5.97 -1.16 -4.00
CA VAL A 58 5.83 -0.36 -2.77
C VAL A 58 4.40 -0.49 -2.25
N GLN A 59 4.25 -0.87 -0.98
CA GLN A 59 2.98 -0.75 -0.27
C GLN A 59 2.86 0.65 0.32
N THR A 60 1.82 1.38 -0.05
CA THR A 60 1.47 2.67 0.54
C THR A 60 0.05 2.65 1.07
N GLY A 61 -0.21 3.40 2.15
CA GLY A 61 -1.54 3.51 2.74
C GLY A 61 -1.79 2.57 3.93
N GLY A 62 -0.73 1.92 4.43
CA GLY A 62 -0.84 0.94 5.52
C GLY A 62 -1.43 -0.39 5.07
N PRO A 63 -1.93 -1.23 6.00
CA PRO A 63 -2.46 -2.57 5.70
C PRO A 63 -3.66 -2.58 4.74
N SER A 64 -4.46 -1.51 4.76
CA SER A 64 -5.62 -1.32 3.88
C SER A 64 -5.27 -0.64 2.55
N GLY A 65 -3.99 -0.34 2.35
CA GLY A 65 -3.46 0.31 1.16
C GLY A 65 -3.19 -0.65 0.00
N GLY A 66 -2.53 -0.15 -1.04
CA GLY A 66 -2.24 -0.90 -2.26
C GLY A 66 -0.73 -1.03 -2.51
N CYS A 67 -0.36 -2.11 -3.22
CA CYS A 67 0.98 -2.33 -3.74
C CYS A 67 1.09 -1.71 -5.15
N ILE A 68 1.99 -0.74 -5.31
CA ILE A 68 2.32 -0.15 -6.61
C ILE A 68 3.53 -0.89 -7.17
N PRO A 69 3.46 -1.50 -8.36
CA PRO A 69 4.59 -2.20 -8.97
C PRO A 69 5.67 -1.22 -9.46
N ALA A 70 6.91 -1.69 -9.54
CA ALA A 70 8.08 -0.87 -9.85
C ALA A 70 8.03 -0.18 -11.22
N ASP A 71 7.31 -0.75 -12.20
CA ASP A 71 7.08 -0.16 -13.52
C ASP A 71 6.16 1.07 -13.51
N LYS A 72 5.59 1.41 -12.35
CA LYS A 72 4.75 2.59 -12.13
C LYS A 72 5.40 3.63 -11.21
N PHE A 73 6.68 3.52 -10.88
CA PHE A 73 7.33 4.42 -9.91
C PHE A 73 7.53 5.86 -10.41
N ASP A 74 7.33 6.11 -11.71
CA ASP A 74 7.27 7.47 -12.26
C ASP A 74 5.99 8.22 -11.83
N VAL A 75 5.04 7.55 -11.17
CA VAL A 75 3.84 8.18 -10.64
C VAL A 75 4.19 9.25 -9.61
N LYS A 76 3.48 10.37 -9.69
CA LYS A 76 3.57 11.44 -8.70
C LYS A 76 2.88 11.04 -7.40
N VAL A 77 3.52 11.39 -6.31
CA VAL A 77 3.05 11.15 -4.95
C VAL A 77 2.12 12.29 -4.56
N ASP A 78 0.88 12.16 -4.99
CA ASP A 78 -0.25 12.99 -4.61
C ASP A 78 -1.53 12.15 -4.43
N TYR A 79 -2.59 12.74 -3.88
CA TYR A 79 -3.78 11.98 -3.50
C TYR A 79 -4.51 11.33 -4.69
N ASP A 80 -4.57 12.02 -5.83
CA ASP A 80 -5.34 11.58 -6.98
C ASP A 80 -4.56 10.48 -7.74
N SER A 81 -3.27 10.72 -8.01
CA SER A 81 -2.43 9.82 -8.81
C SER A 81 -2.26 8.45 -8.14
N LEU A 82 -2.08 8.41 -6.81
CA LEU A 82 -1.98 7.14 -6.09
C LEU A 82 -3.31 6.36 -6.09
N LYS A 83 -4.44 7.07 -6.02
CA LYS A 83 -5.77 6.47 -6.02
C LYS A 83 -6.11 5.81 -7.36
N GLU A 84 -5.66 6.39 -8.47
CA GLU A 84 -5.81 5.80 -9.80
C GLU A 84 -5.10 4.45 -9.94
N LEU A 85 -4.00 4.25 -9.20
CA LEU A 85 -3.26 2.99 -9.14
C LEU A 85 -3.82 2.00 -8.10
N GLY A 86 -4.97 2.28 -7.49
CA GLY A 86 -5.58 1.43 -6.47
C GLY A 86 -4.85 1.46 -5.12
N ALA A 87 -3.94 2.42 -4.92
CA ALA A 87 -3.27 2.66 -3.66
C ALA A 87 -3.80 3.94 -3.00
N ILE A 88 -3.36 4.23 -1.77
CA ILE A 88 -3.73 5.47 -1.09
C ILE A 88 -2.52 6.06 -0.38
N MET A 89 -2.52 7.38 -0.21
CA MET A 89 -1.48 8.10 0.55
C MET A 89 -1.47 7.66 2.04
N GLY A 90 -2.66 7.50 2.61
CA GLY A 90 -2.85 7.19 4.03
C GLY A 90 -2.08 8.12 4.97
N SER A 91 -1.54 7.54 6.05
CA SER A 91 -0.73 8.24 7.04
C SER A 91 0.68 8.60 6.56
N GLY A 92 1.10 8.15 5.38
CA GLY A 92 2.49 8.29 4.90
C GLY A 92 3.39 7.08 5.19
N GLY A 93 2.83 5.92 5.56
CA GLY A 93 3.61 4.68 5.61
C GLY A 93 3.93 4.17 4.20
N LEU A 94 5.20 3.94 3.90
CA LEU A 94 5.69 3.47 2.61
C LEU A 94 6.67 2.31 2.82
N ILE A 95 6.24 1.10 2.46
CA ILE A 95 7.00 -0.13 2.65
C ILE A 95 7.50 -0.61 1.30
N VAL A 96 8.82 -0.61 1.11
CA VAL A 96 9.47 -1.10 -0.10
C VAL A 96 9.61 -2.61 -0.04
N ILE A 97 9.18 -3.29 -1.10
CA ILE A 97 9.17 -4.75 -1.23
C ILE A 97 10.16 -5.13 -2.33
N GLY A 98 11.26 -5.79 -1.94
CA GLY A 98 12.31 -6.24 -2.83
C GLY A 98 11.94 -7.48 -3.65
N ASN A 99 12.74 -7.79 -4.66
CA ASN A 99 12.50 -8.91 -5.58
C ASN A 99 12.43 -10.28 -4.90
N ASN A 100 13.14 -10.45 -3.79
CA ASN A 100 13.22 -11.71 -3.07
C ASN A 100 11.99 -11.98 -2.18
N ARG A 101 11.03 -11.06 -2.09
CA ARG A 101 9.81 -11.25 -1.28
C ARG A 101 8.66 -11.85 -2.08
N CYS A 102 7.91 -12.73 -1.44
CA CYS A 102 6.70 -13.31 -2.00
C CYS A 102 5.51 -12.34 -1.85
N MET A 103 4.86 -12.01 -2.98
CA MET A 103 3.69 -11.10 -2.97
C MET A 103 2.45 -11.74 -2.36
N VAL A 104 2.29 -13.06 -2.49
CA VAL A 104 1.20 -13.79 -1.85
C VAL A 104 1.34 -13.74 -0.33
N GLU A 105 2.56 -13.94 0.18
CA GLU A 105 2.86 -13.82 1.60
C GLU A 105 2.69 -12.38 2.10
N THR A 106 3.02 -11.40 1.28
CA THR A 106 2.80 -9.97 1.60
C THR A 106 1.31 -9.67 1.74
N ALA A 107 0.47 -10.17 0.82
CA ALA A 107 -0.98 -10.04 0.92
C ALA A 107 -1.51 -10.73 2.19
N ARG A 108 -1.04 -11.95 2.49
CA ARG A 108 -1.41 -12.70 3.70
C ARG A 108 -1.04 -11.93 4.97
N TYR A 109 0.17 -11.37 5.01
CA TYR A 109 0.67 -10.60 6.15
C TYR A 109 -0.19 -9.37 6.44
N PHE A 110 -0.50 -8.53 5.45
CA PHE A 110 -1.35 -7.36 5.69
C PHE A 110 -2.77 -7.76 6.07
N LEU A 111 -3.30 -8.80 5.42
CA LEU A 111 -4.63 -9.27 5.74
C LEU A 111 -4.73 -9.89 7.15
N SER A 112 -3.64 -10.51 7.65
CA SER A 112 -3.52 -11.00 9.04
C SER A 112 -3.82 -9.91 10.07
N PHE A 113 -3.39 -8.69 9.77
CA PHE A 113 -3.70 -7.52 10.59
C PHE A 113 -5.16 -7.10 10.40
N THR A 114 -5.60 -6.90 9.16
CA THR A 114 -6.94 -6.39 8.85
C THR A 114 -8.05 -7.26 9.42
N HIS A 115 -7.94 -8.60 9.32
CA HIS A 115 -8.98 -9.49 9.85
C HIS A 115 -8.96 -9.54 11.39
N ARG A 116 -7.79 -9.41 12.03
CA ARG A 116 -7.66 -9.43 13.49
C ARG A 116 -8.14 -8.14 14.13
N GLU A 117 -7.86 -7.00 13.50
CA GLU A 117 -8.25 -5.67 13.99
C GLU A 117 -9.66 -5.26 13.55
N SER A 118 -10.41 -6.16 12.90
CA SER A 118 -11.82 -5.93 12.59
C SER A 118 -12.63 -5.72 13.87
N CYS A 119 -13.31 -4.56 13.96
CA CYS A 119 -14.24 -4.27 15.06
C CYS A 119 -15.48 -5.19 15.08
N GLY A 120 -15.68 -6.00 14.02
CA GLY A 120 -16.71 -7.03 13.96
C GLY A 120 -18.10 -6.55 13.53
N LYS A 121 -18.29 -5.24 13.33
CA LYS A 121 -19.62 -4.64 13.11
C LYS A 121 -20.28 -5.06 11.79
N CYS A 122 -19.55 -5.12 10.69
CA CYS A 122 -20.09 -5.48 9.38
C CYS A 122 -19.67 -6.91 8.99
N THR A 123 -20.62 -7.71 8.51
CA THR A 123 -20.39 -9.11 8.15
C THR A 123 -19.34 -9.26 7.06
N PHE A 124 -19.35 -8.37 6.06
CA PHE A 124 -18.37 -8.38 4.98
C PHE A 124 -16.94 -8.20 5.50
N CYS A 125 -16.68 -7.25 6.41
CA CYS A 125 -15.36 -7.12 7.01
C CYS A 125 -15.05 -8.31 7.93
N ARG A 126 -15.89 -8.56 8.95
CA ARG A 126 -15.63 -9.58 9.99
C ARG A 126 -15.42 -10.98 9.42
N VAL A 127 -16.31 -11.42 8.53
CA VAL A 127 -16.29 -12.77 7.98
C VAL A 127 -15.49 -12.79 6.68
N GLY A 128 -15.69 -11.82 5.80
CA GLY A 128 -15.03 -11.81 4.49
C GLY A 128 -13.51 -11.72 4.59
N THR A 129 -12.97 -10.82 5.42
CA THR A 129 -11.50 -10.71 5.58
C THR A 129 -10.90 -11.99 6.21
N THR A 130 -11.64 -12.64 7.12
CA THR A 130 -11.24 -13.96 7.67
C THR A 130 -11.18 -15.02 6.56
N ARG A 131 -12.18 -15.09 5.68
CA ARG A 131 -12.16 -16.05 4.54
C ARG A 131 -11.06 -15.77 3.55
N MET A 132 -10.80 -14.50 3.24
CA MET A 132 -9.66 -14.13 2.41
C MET A 132 -8.34 -14.54 3.08
N TYR A 133 -8.21 -14.36 4.40
CA TYR A 133 -7.01 -14.72 5.15
C TYR A 133 -6.77 -16.23 5.16
N GLU A 134 -7.78 -17.03 5.51
CA GLU A 134 -7.71 -18.50 5.46
C GLU A 134 -7.36 -19.02 4.05
N THR A 135 -7.88 -18.35 3.02
CA THR A 135 -7.55 -18.68 1.63
C THR A 135 -6.08 -18.41 1.33
N LEU A 136 -5.57 -17.24 1.74
CA LEU A 136 -4.16 -16.93 1.58
C LEU A 136 -3.25 -17.83 2.41
N GLU A 137 -3.64 -18.24 3.63
CA GLU A 137 -2.88 -19.23 4.41
C GLU A 137 -2.76 -20.57 3.68
N ARG A 138 -3.85 -21.02 3.05
CA ARG A 138 -3.84 -22.25 2.26
C ARG A 138 -2.93 -22.13 1.04
N ILE A 139 -2.98 -21.00 0.32
CA ILE A 139 -2.10 -20.75 -0.83
C ILE A 139 -0.63 -20.72 -0.38
N THR A 140 -0.30 -19.99 0.69
CA THR A 140 1.10 -19.89 1.16
C THR A 140 1.62 -21.19 1.76
N ALA A 141 0.74 -22.07 2.25
CA ALA A 141 1.08 -23.44 2.66
C ALA A 141 1.27 -24.42 1.49
N GLY A 142 1.15 -23.98 0.23
CA GLY A 142 1.30 -24.81 -0.96
C GLY A 142 0.07 -25.67 -1.30
N ASN A 143 -1.08 -25.39 -0.68
CA ASN A 143 -2.33 -26.12 -0.87
C ASN A 143 -3.39 -25.32 -1.65
N GLY A 144 -2.97 -24.25 -2.33
CA GLY A 144 -3.85 -23.37 -3.09
C GLY A 144 -4.25 -23.93 -4.45
N THR A 145 -5.39 -23.48 -4.96
CA THR A 145 -5.89 -23.79 -6.30
C THR A 145 -6.16 -22.50 -7.09
N GLU A 146 -6.35 -22.59 -8.41
CA GLU A 146 -6.75 -21.42 -9.22
C GLU A 146 -8.10 -20.84 -8.79
N GLU A 147 -8.99 -21.69 -8.28
CA GLU A 147 -10.30 -21.30 -7.75
C GLU A 147 -10.15 -20.36 -6.54
N ASP A 148 -9.05 -20.47 -5.79
CA ASP A 148 -8.77 -19.59 -4.66
C ASP A 148 -8.46 -18.17 -5.10
N ILE A 149 -7.76 -18.03 -6.23
CA ILE A 149 -7.49 -16.71 -6.82
C ILE A 149 -8.80 -16.10 -7.30
N ALA A 150 -9.62 -16.87 -8.03
CA ALA A 150 -10.93 -16.41 -8.48
C ALA A 150 -11.84 -16.02 -7.30
N PHE A 151 -11.80 -16.79 -6.20
CA PHE A 151 -12.52 -16.48 -4.97
C PHE A 151 -12.07 -15.16 -4.33
N LEU A 152 -10.75 -14.94 -4.24
CA LEU A 152 -10.19 -13.68 -3.69
C LEU A 152 -10.57 -12.47 -4.56
N GLU A 153 -10.50 -12.61 -5.88
CA GLU A 153 -10.87 -11.56 -6.85
C GLU A 153 -12.36 -11.21 -6.81
N ASP A 154 -13.23 -12.20 -6.56
CA ASP A 154 -14.67 -12.00 -6.38
C ASP A 154 -15.02 -11.36 -5.02
N LEU A 155 -14.37 -11.82 -3.95
CA LEU A 155 -14.70 -11.41 -2.58
C LEU A 155 -14.16 -10.03 -2.22
N GLY A 156 -12.95 -9.67 -2.67
CA GLY A 156 -12.32 -8.38 -2.34
C GLY A 156 -13.20 -7.16 -2.65
N PRO A 157 -13.73 -7.00 -3.89
CA PRO A 157 -14.63 -5.91 -4.24
C PRO A 157 -15.93 -5.89 -3.42
N LYS A 158 -16.47 -7.08 -3.08
CA LYS A 158 -17.68 -7.20 -2.26
C LYS A 158 -17.42 -6.72 -0.83
N ILE A 159 -16.26 -7.04 -0.25
CA ILE A 159 -15.86 -6.53 1.06
C ILE A 159 -15.72 -5.01 1.02
N ARG A 160 -15.00 -4.47 0.03
CA ARG A 160 -14.81 -3.03 -0.12
C ARG A 160 -16.15 -2.28 -0.20
N LYS A 161 -17.15 -2.84 -0.88
CA LYS A 161 -18.49 -2.23 -1.01
C LYS A 161 -19.36 -2.44 0.24
N GLY A 162 -19.18 -3.55 0.95
CA GLY A 162 -19.99 -3.95 2.09
C GLY A 162 -19.46 -3.51 3.46
N ALA A 163 -18.24 -2.98 3.53
CA ALA A 163 -17.65 -2.46 4.75
C ALA A 163 -18.22 -1.08 5.10
N LEU A 164 -18.39 -0.82 6.41
CA LEU A 164 -18.93 0.45 6.92
C LEU A 164 -17.85 1.53 7.15
N CYS A 165 -16.58 1.15 7.11
CA CYS A 165 -15.43 2.04 7.30
C CYS A 165 -14.27 1.62 6.38
N GLY A 166 -13.15 2.36 6.43
CA GLY A 166 -11.98 2.13 5.58
C GLY A 166 -10.91 1.21 6.16
N LEU A 167 -11.27 0.29 7.07
CA LEU A 167 -10.39 -0.81 7.50
C LEU A 167 -10.27 -1.82 6.36
#